data_AF-A0A023FGM9-F1
#
_entry.id   AF-A0A023FGM9-F1
#
_cell.length_a   1.000
_cell.length_b   1.000
_cell.length_c   1.000
_cell.angle_alpha   90.00
_cell.angle_beta   90.00
_cell.angle_gamma   90.00
#
_symmetry.space_group_name_H-M   'P 1'
#
loop_
_entity.id
_entity.type
_entity.pdbx_description
1 polymer ?
#
loop_
_entity_poly.entity_id
_entity_poly.type
_entity_poly.pdbx_seq_one_letter_code
_entity_poly.pdbx_strand_id
1 'polypeptide(L)'
;MAEPAREPEAGEGNEADIEDVEESEKKKGGELSASQTARLTAEMMKDPKVLAALQSKLGVMVGSSSGYIESLPACVKRRIKALKKLHVECAKVEAQFHMEVYALECKYFKLYQPFYDKRHQITMGKVEPTDEECDFHTDSDKEEDEITEGVKKADINEKGDEKKEETVVGIPEFWLTTLKNLDLVVDMIQEHDEEILKHLIDIKVRNLEPPGPPLGFALDFHFEPNEFFSNTVLTKTYEVKCEVDDSD
;
A
#
# COMPACT_ATOMS: atom_id res chain seq x y z
N MET A 1 -43.13 10.60 0.97
CA MET A 1 -43.78 9.51 0.21
C MET A 1 -42.97 9.23 -1.04
N ALA A 2 -42.22 8.13 -1.02
CA ALA A 2 -41.75 7.38 -2.18
C ALA A 2 -41.27 6.02 -1.62
N GLU A 3 -41.85 4.93 -2.12
CA GLU A 3 -41.68 3.54 -1.67
C GLU A 3 -40.32 2.94 -2.10
N PRO A 4 -39.80 1.92 -1.39
CA PRO A 4 -38.65 1.14 -1.81
C PRO A 4 -39.02 -0.03 -2.75
N ALA A 5 -38.15 -0.30 -3.72
CA ALA A 5 -38.29 -1.36 -4.71
C ALA A 5 -38.03 -2.76 -4.14
N ARG A 6 -38.78 -3.74 -4.68
CA ARG A 6 -38.90 -5.14 -4.26
C ARG A 6 -38.04 -6.03 -5.17
N GLU A 7 -37.27 -6.95 -4.60
CA GLU A 7 -36.52 -7.99 -5.32
C GLU A 7 -37.45 -9.06 -5.93
N PRO A 8 -37.10 -9.70 -7.06
CA PRO A 8 -37.85 -10.83 -7.60
C PRO A 8 -37.29 -12.19 -7.16
N GLU A 9 -38.20 -13.06 -6.71
CA GLU A 9 -37.99 -14.47 -6.36
C GLU A 9 -37.69 -15.38 -7.57
N ALA A 10 -37.05 -16.51 -7.26
CA ALA A 10 -36.77 -17.61 -8.16
C ALA A 10 -38.05 -18.39 -8.55
N GLY A 11 -38.19 -18.69 -9.85
CA GLY A 11 -39.22 -19.58 -10.37
C GLY A 11 -38.61 -20.88 -10.91
N GLU A 12 -39.05 -22.01 -10.32
CA GLU A 12 -38.84 -23.37 -10.81
C GLU A 12 -39.61 -23.63 -12.13
N GLY A 13 -39.09 -24.51 -12.99
CA GLY A 13 -39.77 -24.91 -14.22
C GLY A 13 -39.08 -25.99 -15.06
N ASN A 14 -39.35 -27.23 -14.68
CA ASN A 14 -39.49 -28.49 -15.46
C ASN A 14 -38.36 -29.08 -16.33
N GLU A 15 -38.05 -30.33 -15.97
CA GLU A 15 -37.57 -31.44 -16.80
C GLU A 15 -38.44 -31.66 -18.05
N ALA A 16 -37.78 -31.93 -19.18
CA ALA A 16 -38.35 -32.68 -20.27
C ALA A 16 -37.27 -33.63 -20.83
N ASP A 17 -37.51 -34.92 -20.63
CA ASP A 17 -36.81 -36.05 -21.24
C ASP A 17 -36.69 -35.90 -22.76
N ILE A 18 -35.50 -36.17 -23.31
CA ILE A 18 -35.35 -36.50 -24.73
C ILE A 18 -34.54 -37.80 -24.83
N GLU A 19 -35.18 -38.74 -25.51
CA GLU A 19 -34.90 -40.16 -25.61
C GLU A 19 -33.53 -40.52 -26.21
N ASP A 20 -33.00 -41.61 -25.68
CA ASP A 20 -31.80 -42.33 -26.12
C ASP A 20 -32.07 -43.01 -27.47
N VAL A 21 -31.29 -42.68 -28.49
CA VAL A 21 -31.25 -43.41 -29.77
C VAL A 21 -29.79 -43.73 -30.08
N GLU A 22 -29.39 -44.96 -29.75
CA GLU A 22 -28.19 -45.58 -30.30
C GLU A 22 -28.42 -45.96 -31.76
N GLU A 23 -27.65 -45.35 -32.68
CA GLU A 23 -27.44 -45.90 -34.02
C GLU A 23 -25.94 -46.16 -34.25
N SER A 24 -25.66 -47.32 -34.82
CA SER A 24 -24.37 -48.00 -34.77
C SER A 24 -23.56 -47.89 -36.07
N GLU A 25 -22.25 -47.81 -35.86
CA GLU A 25 -21.10 -48.22 -36.70
C GLU A 25 -20.62 -47.40 -37.93
N LYS A 26 -19.43 -46.81 -37.68
CA LYS A 26 -18.17 -46.82 -38.47
C LYS A 26 -18.01 -45.91 -39.70
N LYS A 27 -17.22 -44.85 -39.49
CA LYS A 27 -16.12 -44.46 -40.38
C LYS A 27 -14.91 -43.95 -39.58
N LYS A 28 -13.73 -44.47 -39.91
CA LYS A 28 -12.42 -44.13 -39.30
C LYS A 28 -12.08 -42.65 -39.52
N GLY A 29 -12.13 -41.88 -38.44
CA GLY A 29 -11.46 -40.60 -38.22
C GLY A 29 -11.57 -40.34 -36.72
N GLY A 30 -10.46 -40.30 -36.00
CA GLY A 30 -10.48 -40.23 -34.54
C GLY A 30 -10.98 -38.88 -34.04
N GLU A 31 -12.30 -38.73 -33.88
CA GLU A 31 -12.90 -37.63 -33.13
C GLU A 31 -12.91 -38.00 -31.65
N LEU A 32 -12.25 -37.18 -30.83
CA LEU A 32 -12.23 -37.32 -29.38
C LEU A 32 -13.60 -36.91 -28.83
N SER A 33 -14.16 -37.74 -27.94
CA SER A 33 -15.37 -37.39 -27.19
C SER A 33 -15.17 -36.09 -26.40
N ALA A 34 -16.22 -35.28 -26.20
CA ALA A 34 -16.16 -34.06 -25.39
C ALA A 34 -15.56 -34.30 -23.98
N SER A 35 -15.82 -35.47 -23.39
CA SER A 35 -15.24 -35.89 -22.11
C SER A 35 -13.73 -36.16 -22.22
N GLN A 36 -13.28 -36.75 -23.33
CA GLN A 36 -11.86 -36.99 -23.59
C GLN A 36 -11.12 -35.69 -23.89
N THR A 37 -11.74 -34.76 -24.61
CA THR A 37 -11.18 -33.43 -24.89
C THR A 37 -11.05 -32.59 -23.61
N ALA A 38 -12.06 -32.62 -22.73
CA ALA A 38 -11.99 -31.95 -21.43
C ALA A 38 -10.87 -32.54 -20.55
N ARG A 39 -10.73 -33.88 -20.55
CA ARG A 39 -9.69 -34.57 -19.78
C ARG A 39 -8.28 -34.30 -20.32
N LEU A 40 -8.10 -34.31 -21.64
CA LEU A 40 -6.83 -33.95 -22.29
C LEU A 40 -6.48 -32.48 -22.05
N THR A 41 -7.46 -31.58 -22.09
CA THR A 41 -7.25 -30.16 -21.78
C THR A 41 -6.83 -29.98 -20.32
N ALA A 42 -7.48 -30.69 -19.39
CA ALA A 42 -7.11 -30.69 -17.97
C ALA A 42 -5.73 -31.31 -17.71
N GLU A 43 -5.29 -32.26 -18.52
CA GLU A 43 -3.96 -32.88 -18.43
C GLU A 43 -2.88 -31.97 -19.02
N MET A 44 -3.15 -31.29 -20.13
CA MET A 44 -2.28 -30.25 -20.70
C MET A 44 -2.11 -29.04 -19.76
N MET A 45 -3.16 -28.68 -19.00
CA MET A 45 -3.09 -27.63 -17.98
C MET A 45 -2.31 -28.03 -16.72
N LYS A 46 -1.92 -29.30 -16.57
CA LYS A 46 -1.04 -29.75 -15.48
C LYS A 46 0.44 -29.69 -15.86
N ASP A 47 0.77 -29.52 -17.15
CA ASP A 47 2.15 -29.37 -17.60
C ASP A 47 2.66 -27.95 -17.27
N PRO A 48 3.68 -27.80 -16.40
CA PRO A 48 4.23 -26.51 -16.04
C PRO A 48 4.75 -25.70 -17.24
N LYS A 49 5.20 -26.37 -18.31
CA LYS A 49 5.68 -25.70 -19.54
C LYS A 49 4.51 -25.15 -20.36
N VAL A 50 3.38 -25.85 -20.39
CA VAL A 50 2.16 -25.39 -21.07
C VAL A 50 1.54 -24.24 -20.29
N LEU A 51 1.48 -24.32 -18.96
CA LEU A 51 1.05 -23.21 -18.10
C LEU A 51 1.96 -21.99 -18.26
N ALA A 52 3.29 -22.17 -18.24
CA ALA A 52 4.24 -21.08 -18.46
C ALA A 52 4.10 -20.45 -19.86
N ALA A 53 3.88 -21.25 -20.91
CA ALA A 53 3.65 -20.76 -22.26
C ALA A 53 2.31 -20.02 -22.39
N LEU A 54 1.25 -20.51 -21.73
CA LEU A 54 -0.05 -19.84 -21.68
C LEU A 54 0.02 -18.54 -20.88
N GLN A 55 0.67 -18.52 -19.72
CA GLN A 55 0.89 -17.32 -18.91
C GLN A 55 1.75 -16.28 -19.65
N SER A 56 2.80 -16.72 -20.33
CA SER A 56 3.63 -15.86 -21.17
C SER A 56 2.81 -15.24 -22.33
N LYS A 57 1.96 -16.02 -22.99
CA LYS A 57 1.11 -15.54 -24.09
C LYS A 57 -0.06 -14.67 -23.61
N LEU A 58 -0.66 -14.98 -22.46
CA LEU A 58 -1.68 -14.16 -21.80
C LEU A 58 -1.07 -12.84 -21.32
N GLY A 59 0.15 -12.85 -20.79
CA GLY A 59 0.90 -11.64 -20.43
C GLY A 59 1.18 -10.72 -21.62
N VAL A 60 1.37 -11.28 -22.83
CA VAL A 60 1.48 -10.50 -24.08
C VAL A 60 0.11 -9.98 -24.57
N MET A 61 -0.97 -10.70 -24.27
CA MET A 61 -2.32 -10.33 -24.70
C MET A 61 -2.94 -9.23 -23.83
N VAL A 62 -2.55 -9.15 -22.56
CA VAL A 62 -2.88 -8.01 -21.68
C VAL A 62 -2.19 -6.76 -22.25
N GLY A 63 -3.00 -5.82 -22.75
CA GLY A 63 -2.51 -4.58 -23.37
C GLY A 63 -2.37 -4.62 -24.90
N SER A 64 -2.54 -5.78 -25.54
CA SER A 64 -2.60 -5.85 -27.01
C SER A 64 -3.98 -5.44 -27.53
N SER A 65 -4.04 -4.63 -28.59
CA SER A 65 -5.31 -4.22 -29.22
C SER A 65 -6.08 -5.47 -29.67
N SER A 66 -7.28 -5.68 -29.14
CA SER A 66 -8.10 -6.87 -29.42
C SER A 66 -8.61 -6.97 -30.86
N GLY A 67 -8.22 -6.08 -31.77
CA GLY A 67 -8.79 -5.95 -33.11
C GLY A 67 -10.18 -5.32 -33.10
N TYR A 68 -10.82 -5.21 -31.93
CA TYR A 68 -12.17 -4.70 -31.77
C TYR A 68 -12.27 -3.27 -32.27
N ILE A 69 -11.41 -2.38 -31.77
CA ILE A 69 -11.42 -0.96 -32.14
C ILE A 69 -11.14 -0.79 -33.63
N GLU A 70 -10.26 -1.61 -34.20
CA GLU A 70 -9.91 -1.65 -35.62
C GLU A 70 -11.08 -2.08 -36.50
N SER A 71 -11.93 -3.00 -36.02
CA SER A 71 -13.12 -3.49 -36.74
C SER A 71 -14.30 -2.51 -36.75
N LEU A 72 -14.29 -1.49 -35.89
CA LEU A 72 -15.42 -0.57 -35.75
C LEU A 72 -15.61 0.36 -36.97
N PRO A 73 -16.87 0.73 -37.30
CA PRO A 73 -17.15 1.73 -38.33
C PRO A 73 -16.50 3.09 -38.04
N ALA A 74 -16.19 3.84 -39.10
CA ALA A 74 -15.52 5.14 -39.00
C ALA A 74 -16.28 6.16 -38.12
N CYS A 75 -17.62 6.12 -38.12
CA CYS A 75 -18.44 6.98 -37.26
C CYS A 75 -18.25 6.68 -35.77
N VAL A 76 -18.07 5.40 -35.40
CA VAL A 76 -17.81 4.98 -34.02
C VAL A 76 -16.39 5.33 -33.61
N LYS A 77 -15.39 5.07 -34.48
CA LYS A 77 -13.99 5.48 -34.25
C LYS A 77 -13.86 6.98 -34.01
N ARG A 78 -14.62 7.82 -34.75
CA ARG A 78 -14.66 9.28 -34.52
C ARG A 78 -15.18 9.63 -33.13
N ARG A 79 -16.24 8.95 -32.65
CA ARG A 79 -16.77 9.14 -31.29
C ARG A 79 -15.73 8.74 -30.24
N ILE A 80 -15.07 7.59 -30.41
CA ILE A 80 -14.00 7.13 -29.51
C ILE A 80 -12.87 8.15 -29.46
N LYS A 81 -12.43 8.68 -30.60
CA LYS A 81 -11.39 9.73 -30.64
C LYS A 81 -11.83 11.01 -29.92
N ALA A 82 -13.10 11.39 -30.04
CA ALA A 82 -13.64 12.54 -29.30
C ALA A 82 -13.67 12.27 -27.78
N LEU A 83 -14.02 11.05 -27.36
CA LEU A 83 -13.99 10.64 -25.95
C LEU A 83 -12.57 10.60 -25.39
N LYS A 84 -11.59 10.09 -26.15
CA LYS A 84 -10.16 10.16 -25.77
C LYS A 84 -9.70 11.60 -25.54
N LYS A 85 -10.05 12.51 -26.46
CA LYS A 85 -9.75 13.94 -26.26
C LYS A 85 -10.37 14.47 -24.97
N LEU A 86 -11.62 14.13 -24.68
CA LEU A 86 -12.28 14.54 -23.44
C LEU A 86 -11.57 13.96 -22.21
N HIS A 87 -11.12 12.71 -22.27
CA HIS A 87 -10.35 12.07 -21.19
C HIS A 87 -9.04 12.81 -20.92
N VAL A 88 -8.30 13.20 -21.97
CA VAL A 88 -7.08 14.02 -21.84
C VAL A 88 -7.38 15.38 -21.19
N GLU A 89 -8.50 16.02 -21.52
CA GLU A 89 -8.90 17.27 -20.85
C GLU A 89 -9.26 17.04 -19.38
N CYS A 90 -9.90 15.92 -19.02
CA CYS A 90 -10.12 15.55 -17.62
C CYS A 90 -8.79 15.35 -16.88
N ALA A 91 -7.84 14.61 -17.47
CA ALA A 91 -6.54 14.34 -16.88
C ALA A 91 -5.75 15.64 -16.61
N LYS A 92 -5.89 16.67 -17.46
CA LYS A 92 -5.28 17.99 -17.20
C LYS A 92 -5.85 18.66 -15.95
N VAL A 93 -7.15 18.54 -15.72
CA VAL A 93 -7.79 19.07 -14.50
C VAL A 93 -7.36 18.27 -13.28
N GLU A 94 -7.25 16.94 -13.39
CA GLU A 94 -6.72 16.08 -12.33
C GLU A 94 -5.27 16.43 -11.99
N ALA A 95 -4.42 16.70 -12.98
CA ALA A 95 -3.06 17.15 -12.75
C ALA A 95 -3.01 18.45 -11.93
N GLN A 96 -3.88 19.42 -12.23
CA GLN A 96 -4.01 20.66 -11.44
C GLN A 96 -4.45 20.37 -10.01
N PHE A 97 -5.44 19.49 -9.83
CA PHE A 97 -5.89 19.06 -8.50
C PHE A 97 -4.74 18.45 -7.68
N HIS A 98 -3.96 17.54 -8.25
CA HIS A 98 -2.82 16.94 -7.56
C HIS A 98 -1.72 17.94 -7.22
N MET A 99 -1.47 18.94 -8.08
CA MET A 99 -0.55 20.04 -7.76
C MET A 99 -1.03 20.86 -6.55
N GLU A 100 -2.33 21.15 -6.46
CA GLU A 100 -2.90 21.88 -5.32
C GLU A 100 -2.87 21.06 -4.03
N VAL A 101 -3.17 19.75 -4.11
CA VAL A 101 -3.02 18.82 -2.97
C VAL A 101 -1.58 18.80 -2.47
N TYR A 102 -0.60 18.68 -3.36
CA TYR A 102 0.81 18.70 -2.97
C TYR A 102 1.22 20.03 -2.29
N ALA A 103 0.74 21.16 -2.82
CA ALA A 103 0.98 22.46 -2.20
C ALA A 103 0.37 22.55 -0.79
N LEU A 104 -0.81 21.93 -0.60
CA LEU A 104 -1.48 21.84 0.70
C LEU A 104 -0.71 20.95 1.67
N GLU A 105 -0.25 19.77 1.23
CA GLU A 105 0.61 18.88 2.01
C GLU A 105 1.88 19.59 2.44
N CYS A 106 2.55 20.31 1.53
CA CYS A 106 3.73 21.12 1.84
C CYS A 106 3.45 22.18 2.91
N LYS A 107 2.27 22.81 2.89
CA LYS A 107 1.86 23.80 3.89
C LYS A 107 1.67 23.17 5.26
N TYR A 108 0.93 22.07 5.35
CA TYR A 108 0.65 21.41 6.63
C TYR A 108 1.87 20.67 7.19
N PHE A 109 2.75 20.16 6.33
CA PHE A 109 4.03 19.60 6.73
C PHE A 109 4.83 20.59 7.60
N LYS A 110 4.86 21.87 7.23
CA LYS A 110 5.52 22.93 8.03
C LYS A 110 4.86 23.13 9.39
N LEU A 111 3.55 22.92 9.50
CA LEU A 111 2.82 22.98 10.78
C LEU A 111 3.08 21.75 11.65
N TYR A 112 3.40 20.60 11.05
CA TYR A 112 3.77 19.39 11.77
C TYR A 112 5.20 19.39 12.30
N GLN A 113 6.12 20.14 11.66
CA GLN A 113 7.54 20.17 12.02
C GLN A 113 7.81 20.39 13.52
N PRO A 114 7.18 21.36 14.21
CA PRO A 114 7.44 21.57 15.64
C PRO A 114 7.10 20.34 16.50
N PHE A 115 6.05 19.59 16.15
CA PHE A 115 5.67 18.38 16.88
C PHE A 115 6.68 17.25 16.66
N TYR A 116 7.16 17.07 15.43
CA TYR A 116 8.16 16.05 15.11
C TYR A 116 9.52 16.37 15.74
N ASP A 117 9.94 17.64 15.72
CA ASP A 117 11.17 18.07 16.38
C ASP A 117 11.08 17.88 17.90
N LYS A 118 9.92 18.17 18.51
CA LYS A 118 9.68 17.91 19.93
C LYS A 118 9.70 16.42 20.26
N ARG A 119 9.04 15.58 19.45
CA ARG A 119 9.10 14.11 19.57
C ARG A 119 10.55 13.62 19.50
N HIS A 120 11.35 14.11 18.57
CA HIS A 120 12.76 13.74 18.48
C HIS A 120 13.54 14.13 19.74
N GLN A 121 13.28 15.32 20.33
CA GLN A 121 13.91 15.73 21.59
C GLN A 121 13.54 14.80 22.76
N ILE A 122 12.28 14.40 22.87
CA ILE A 122 11.78 13.50 23.92
C ILE A 122 12.36 12.09 23.74
N THR A 123 12.25 11.52 22.53
CA THR A 123 12.77 10.17 22.23
C THR A 123 14.28 10.06 22.43
N MET A 124 15.02 11.16 22.29
CA MET A 124 16.45 11.23 22.60
C MET A 124 16.79 11.62 24.04
N GLY A 125 15.80 11.87 24.90
CA GLY A 125 16.02 12.29 26.30
C GLY A 125 16.70 13.66 26.43
N LYS A 126 16.58 14.53 25.42
CA LYS A 126 17.12 15.90 25.47
C LYS A 126 16.19 16.86 26.22
N VAL A 127 14.90 16.53 26.27
CA VAL A 127 13.85 17.27 26.97
C VAL A 127 12.94 16.24 27.63
N GLU A 128 12.74 16.40 28.94
CA GLU A 128 11.72 15.65 29.67
C GLU A 128 10.35 16.31 29.48
N PRO A 129 9.29 15.55 29.15
CA PRO A 129 7.91 16.04 29.11
C PRO A 129 7.47 16.59 30.48
N THR A 130 6.57 17.59 30.49
CA THR A 130 5.97 18.07 31.75
C THR A 130 4.78 17.22 32.16
N ASP A 131 4.39 17.29 33.43
CA ASP A 131 3.22 16.57 33.97
C ASP A 131 1.96 16.85 33.15
N GLU A 132 1.72 18.10 32.73
CA GLU A 132 0.57 18.47 31.90
C GLU A 132 0.64 17.89 30.47
N GLU A 133 1.84 17.64 29.95
CA GLU A 133 2.03 17.03 28.63
C GLU A 133 1.83 15.51 28.68
N CYS A 134 2.01 14.92 29.87
CA CYS A 134 1.73 13.51 30.16
C CYS A 134 0.26 13.26 30.54
N ASP A 135 -0.49 14.29 30.96
CA ASP A 135 -1.92 14.24 31.29
C ASP A 135 -2.79 14.13 30.02
N PHE A 136 -2.70 12.99 29.35
CA PHE A 136 -3.42 12.69 28.12
C PHE A 136 -4.31 11.44 28.27
N HIS A 137 -5.62 11.67 28.39
CA HIS A 137 -6.62 10.60 28.42
C HIS A 137 -7.21 10.38 27.03
N THR A 138 -7.34 9.11 26.63
CA THR A 138 -8.01 8.74 25.36
C THR A 138 -9.32 8.03 25.68
N ASP A 139 -10.38 8.22 24.89
CA ASP A 139 -11.68 7.52 25.11
C ASP A 139 -11.60 5.97 25.05
N SER A 140 -10.40 5.40 24.83
CA SER A 140 -10.06 3.98 24.79
C SER A 140 -9.46 3.48 26.12
N ASP A 141 -9.88 4.04 27.27
CA ASP A 141 -9.49 3.69 28.65
C ASP A 141 -9.77 2.23 29.08
N LYS A 142 -9.96 1.30 28.14
CA LYS A 142 -10.02 -0.15 28.38
C LYS A 142 -8.70 -0.87 28.06
N GLU A 143 -7.71 -0.17 27.53
CA GLU A 143 -6.35 -0.67 27.28
C GLU A 143 -5.28 0.06 28.12
N GLU A 144 -5.69 0.88 29.09
CA GLU A 144 -4.78 1.46 30.08
C GLU A 144 -4.43 0.43 31.17
N ASP A 145 -3.39 -0.39 31.01
CA ASP A 145 -2.99 -1.31 32.10
C ASP A 145 -1.47 -1.49 32.35
N GLU A 146 -0.58 -0.79 31.63
CA GLU A 146 0.87 -0.82 31.96
C GLU A 146 1.54 0.56 31.97
N ILE A 147 1.25 1.42 31.00
CA ILE A 147 1.90 2.75 30.89
C ILE A 147 1.38 3.71 31.98
N THR A 148 0.06 3.83 32.13
CA THR A 148 -0.55 4.75 33.11
C THR A 148 -0.25 4.34 34.56
N GLU A 149 -0.20 3.04 34.84
CA GLU A 149 0.24 2.53 36.14
C GLU A 149 1.75 2.73 36.38
N GLY A 150 2.58 2.74 35.33
CA GLY A 150 4.00 3.09 35.39
C GLY A 150 4.24 4.56 35.76
N VAL A 151 3.51 5.48 35.12
CA VAL A 151 3.60 6.93 35.40
C VAL A 151 3.19 7.23 36.85
N LYS A 152 2.05 6.70 37.31
CA LYS A 152 1.60 6.87 38.71
C LYS A 152 2.60 6.34 39.74
N LYS A 153 3.33 5.26 39.43
CA LYS A 153 4.36 4.69 40.32
C LYS A 153 5.62 5.56 40.39
N ALA A 154 5.99 6.23 39.29
CA ALA A 154 7.10 7.18 39.28
C ALA A 154 6.79 8.39 40.21
N ASP A 155 5.56 8.92 40.16
CA ASP A 155 5.12 10.03 41.01
C ASP A 155 5.03 9.69 42.52
N ILE A 156 4.84 8.42 42.88
CA ILE A 156 4.73 7.97 44.28
C ILE A 156 6.11 7.80 44.96
N ASN A 157 7.22 7.82 44.22
CA ASN A 157 8.55 7.46 44.72
C ASN A 157 9.45 8.64 45.15
N GLU A 158 8.95 9.88 45.25
CA GLU A 158 9.71 11.03 45.77
C GLU A 158 10.10 10.95 47.26
N LYS A 159 9.79 9.85 47.96
CA LYS A 159 10.31 9.57 49.31
C LYS A 159 11.12 8.28 49.39
N GLY A 160 12.30 8.36 48.78
CA GLY A 160 13.51 7.72 49.29
C GLY A 160 13.68 6.25 48.94
N ASP A 161 14.35 5.97 47.84
CA ASP A 161 15.32 4.88 47.78
C ASP A 161 16.39 5.25 46.73
N GLU A 162 17.60 5.56 47.19
CA GLU A 162 18.78 5.71 46.34
C GLU A 162 19.17 4.34 45.76
N LYS A 163 18.41 3.85 44.78
CA LYS A 163 18.87 2.79 43.89
C LYS A 163 19.27 3.43 42.59
N LYS A 164 20.49 3.10 42.16
CA LYS A 164 21.05 3.38 40.84
C LYS A 164 20.01 3.10 39.76
N GLU A 165 19.25 4.12 39.39
CA GLU A 165 18.66 4.16 38.06
C GLU A 165 19.87 4.21 37.13
N GLU A 166 20.11 3.12 36.39
CA GLU A 166 20.83 3.27 35.14
C GLU A 166 20.11 4.41 34.41
N THR A 167 20.82 5.51 34.16
CA THR A 167 20.25 6.69 33.52
C THR A 167 19.87 6.31 32.10
N VAL A 168 18.69 5.74 31.91
CA VAL A 168 18.09 5.46 30.61
C VAL A 168 17.76 6.82 30.01
N VAL A 169 18.53 7.22 29.00
CA VAL A 169 18.34 8.50 28.32
C VAL A 169 17.34 8.29 27.19
N GLY A 170 16.22 9.01 27.24
CA GLY A 170 15.20 8.97 26.20
C GLY A 170 14.43 7.65 26.14
N ILE A 171 14.01 7.25 24.95
CA ILE A 171 13.26 6.01 24.70
C ILE A 171 14.15 5.09 23.85
N PRO A 172 14.79 4.07 24.45
CA PRO A 172 15.64 3.13 23.72
C PRO A 172 14.89 2.43 22.60
N GLU A 173 15.59 2.22 21.48
CA GLU A 173 15.10 1.46 20.31
C GLU A 173 13.76 1.97 19.73
N PHE A 174 13.35 3.21 20.04
CA PHE A 174 12.05 3.77 19.66
C PHE A 174 11.67 3.51 18.20
N TRP A 175 12.57 3.79 17.26
CA TRP A 175 12.30 3.61 15.84
C TRP A 175 12.33 2.16 15.39
N LEU A 176 13.24 1.33 15.93
CA LEU A 176 13.25 -0.11 15.66
C LEU A 176 11.93 -0.75 16.12
N THR A 177 11.51 -0.47 17.36
CA THR A 177 10.24 -0.94 17.91
C THR A 177 9.07 -0.43 17.06
N THR A 178 9.06 0.85 16.69
CA THR A 178 8.02 1.43 15.84
C THR A 178 7.93 0.71 14.48
N LEU A 179 9.07 0.51 13.80
CA LEU A 179 9.11 -0.12 12.49
C LEU A 179 8.72 -1.61 12.54
N LYS A 180 9.06 -2.33 13.61
CA LYS A 180 8.65 -3.73 13.82
C LYS A 180 7.15 -3.89 14.11
N ASN A 181 6.48 -2.83 14.56
CA ASN A 181 5.03 -2.81 14.77
C ASN A 181 4.25 -2.33 13.53
N LEU A 182 4.93 -2.00 12.42
CA LEU A 182 4.27 -1.64 11.16
C LEU A 182 4.19 -2.86 10.25
N ASP A 183 2.98 -3.38 10.03
CA ASP A 183 2.70 -4.59 9.24
C ASP A 183 3.37 -4.61 7.85
N LEU A 184 3.45 -3.46 7.18
CA LEU A 184 4.04 -3.36 5.84
C LEU A 184 5.58 -3.40 5.84
N VAL A 185 6.22 -3.13 6.97
CA VAL A 185 7.67 -2.95 7.08
C VAL A 185 8.33 -4.11 7.82
N VAL A 186 7.63 -4.74 8.76
CA VAL A 186 8.20 -5.81 9.62
C VAL A 186 8.83 -6.95 8.81
N ASP A 187 8.18 -7.40 7.74
CA ASP A 187 8.68 -8.48 6.87
C ASP A 187 9.91 -8.08 6.03
N MET A 188 10.21 -6.78 5.96
CA MET A 188 11.39 -6.26 5.27
C MET A 188 12.63 -6.19 6.18
N ILE A 189 12.46 -6.27 7.50
CA ILE A 189 13.55 -6.17 8.49
C ILE A 189 14.07 -7.58 8.77
N GLN A 190 15.34 -7.82 8.46
CA GLN A 190 15.99 -9.09 8.78
C GLN A 190 16.69 -9.01 10.15
N GLU A 191 17.00 -10.17 10.73
CA GLU A 191 17.61 -10.26 12.07
C GLU A 191 18.91 -9.44 12.21
N HIS A 192 19.72 -9.38 11.15
CA HIS A 192 20.95 -8.59 11.16
C HIS A 192 20.74 -7.09 10.99
N ASP A 193 19.58 -6.66 10.49
CA ASP A 193 19.22 -5.24 10.36
C ASP A 193 18.86 -4.64 11.73
N GLU A 194 18.41 -5.46 12.68
CA GLU A 194 17.98 -5.00 14.00
C GLU A 194 19.12 -4.29 14.74
N GLU A 195 20.33 -4.86 14.76
CA GLU A 195 21.50 -4.23 15.41
C GLU A 195 21.88 -2.89 14.76
N ILE A 196 21.62 -2.73 13.47
CA ILE A 196 21.85 -1.47 12.75
C ILE A 196 20.75 -0.45 13.12
N LEU A 197 19.50 -0.89 13.12
CA LEU A 197 18.33 -0.06 13.38
C LEU A 197 18.21 0.40 14.84
N LYS A 198 18.88 -0.25 15.80
CA LYS A 198 19.04 0.29 17.17
C LYS A 198 19.68 1.67 17.19
N HIS A 199 20.54 1.97 16.21
CA HIS A 199 21.20 3.27 16.07
C HIS A 199 20.35 4.31 15.30
N LEU A 200 19.13 3.97 14.87
CA LEU A 200 18.23 4.89 14.18
C LEU A 200 17.58 5.84 15.19
N ILE A 201 17.93 7.13 15.11
CA ILE A 201 17.50 8.14 16.08
C ILE A 201 16.37 9.04 15.57
N ASP A 202 16.18 9.13 14.25
CA ASP A 202 15.05 9.85 13.67
C ASP A 202 14.73 9.40 12.24
N ILE A 203 13.47 9.54 11.86
CA ILE A 203 13.01 9.42 10.47
C ILE A 203 12.27 10.70 10.11
N LYS A 204 12.87 11.48 9.21
CA LYS A 204 12.31 12.75 8.75
C LYS A 204 11.81 12.64 7.32
N VAL A 205 10.61 13.17 7.08
CA VAL A 205 10.16 13.45 5.72
C VAL A 205 10.68 14.84 5.33
N ARG A 206 11.08 15.04 4.08
CA ARG A 206 11.35 16.36 3.51
C ARG A 206 10.66 16.51 2.16
N ASN A 207 10.07 17.66 1.90
CA ASN A 207 9.62 18.00 0.55
C ASN A 207 10.83 18.29 -0.34
N LEU A 208 10.74 17.97 -1.63
CA LEU A 208 11.78 18.35 -2.59
C LEU A 208 11.70 19.86 -2.87
N GLU A 209 12.87 20.50 -2.94
CA GLU A 209 12.99 21.93 -3.25
C GLU A 209 13.69 22.12 -4.61
N PRO A 210 13.29 23.14 -5.40
CA PRO A 210 12.19 24.08 -5.14
C PRO A 210 10.81 23.39 -5.26
N PRO A 211 9.77 23.92 -4.58
CA PRO A 211 8.41 23.40 -4.73
C PRO A 211 7.95 23.56 -6.18
N GLY A 212 7.89 22.46 -6.91
CA GLY A 212 7.55 22.41 -8.33
C GLY A 212 7.90 21.05 -8.95
N PRO A 213 7.59 20.82 -10.24
CA PRO A 213 7.88 19.57 -10.91
C PRO A 213 9.41 19.28 -11.02
N PRO A 214 9.87 18.03 -10.82
CA PRO A 214 9.07 16.88 -10.40
C PRO A 214 8.63 17.02 -8.93
N LEU A 215 7.34 16.80 -8.68
CA LEU A 215 6.83 16.79 -7.31
C LEU A 215 7.47 15.60 -6.59
N GLY A 216 7.62 15.69 -5.27
CA GLY A 216 8.17 14.56 -4.55
C GLY A 216 8.53 14.87 -3.11
N PHE A 217 9.05 13.83 -2.46
CA PHE A 217 9.50 13.89 -1.09
C PHE A 217 10.68 12.94 -0.89
N ALA A 218 11.43 13.18 0.18
CA ALA A 218 12.51 12.32 0.63
C ALA A 218 12.24 11.85 2.06
N LEU A 219 12.70 10.64 2.37
CA LEU A 219 12.79 10.09 3.70
C LEU A 219 14.26 10.08 4.11
N ASP A 220 14.59 10.79 5.18
CA ASP A 220 15.92 10.85 5.78
C ASP A 220 15.91 10.00 7.06
N PHE A 221 16.74 8.97 7.08
CA PHE A 221 16.95 8.08 8.21
C PHE A 221 18.23 8.52 8.92
N HIS A 222 18.09 9.09 10.11
CA HIS A 222 19.19 9.66 10.88
C HIS A 222 19.75 8.62 11.85
N PHE A 223 21.05 8.38 11.77
CA PHE A 223 21.75 7.43 12.62
C PHE A 223 22.75 8.14 13.52
N GLU A 224 22.88 7.64 14.75
CA GLU A 224 24.04 7.96 15.58
C GLU A 224 25.30 7.24 15.07
N PRO A 225 26.51 7.68 15.47
CA PRO A 225 27.75 6.99 15.11
C PRO A 225 27.70 5.51 15.52
N ASN A 226 27.97 4.62 14.57
CA ASN A 226 27.90 3.17 14.75
C ASN A 226 29.04 2.45 14.01
N GLU A 227 29.17 1.13 14.21
CA GLU A 227 30.24 0.32 13.62
C GLU A 227 29.96 -0.19 12.19
N PHE A 228 28.72 -0.06 11.71
CA PHE A 228 28.27 -0.63 10.44
C PHE A 228 28.57 0.31 9.27
N PHE A 229 28.37 1.61 9.45
CA PHE A 229 28.66 2.64 8.43
C PHE A 229 28.97 4.01 9.04
N SER A 230 29.63 4.86 8.25
CA SER A 230 29.99 6.23 8.65
C SER A 230 28.91 7.27 8.35
N ASN A 231 27.87 6.91 7.59
CA ASN A 231 26.78 7.80 7.22
C ASN A 231 25.96 8.19 8.46
N THR A 232 25.76 9.48 8.69
CA THR A 232 24.85 9.96 9.73
C THR A 232 23.40 10.08 9.24
N VAL A 233 23.20 10.08 7.91
CA VAL A 233 21.89 10.12 7.27
C VAL A 233 21.90 9.22 6.03
N LEU A 234 20.90 8.35 5.93
CA LEU A 234 20.56 7.63 4.70
C LEU A 234 19.29 8.24 4.12
N THR A 235 19.30 8.62 2.84
CA THR A 235 18.16 9.31 2.21
C THR A 235 17.56 8.48 1.10
N LYS A 236 16.24 8.31 1.11
CA LYS A 236 15.47 7.74 0.00
C LYS A 236 14.55 8.80 -0.60
N THR A 237 14.74 9.11 -1.88
CA THR A 237 13.94 10.12 -2.59
C THR A 237 12.90 9.47 -3.50
N TYR A 238 11.69 10.04 -3.51
CA TYR A 238 10.57 9.65 -4.35
C TYR A 238 10.14 10.83 -5.21
N GLU A 239 10.18 10.65 -6.53
CA GLU A 239 9.64 11.60 -7.51
C GLU A 239 8.27 11.12 -7.99
N VAL A 240 7.30 12.03 -7.93
CA VAL A 240 5.92 11.84 -8.36
C VAL A 240 5.72 12.63 -9.64
N LYS A 241 5.37 11.91 -10.71
CA LYS A 241 5.01 12.52 -11.99
C LYS A 241 3.53 12.89 -11.96
N CYS A 242 3.23 14.17 -12.19
CA CYS A 242 1.88 14.67 -12.37
C CYS A 242 1.63 15.17 -13.80
N GLU A 243 2.42 14.69 -14.76
CA GLU A 243 2.26 15.02 -16.18
C GLU A 243 1.22 14.09 -16.82
N VAL A 244 0.34 14.65 -17.64
CA VAL A 244 -0.57 13.87 -18.49
C VAL A 244 0.26 13.29 -19.63
N ASP A 245 0.29 11.97 -19.76
CA ASP A 245 0.94 11.33 -20.90
C ASP A 245 0.07 11.55 -22.15
N ASP A 246 0.64 12.18 -23.19
CA ASP A 246 -0.04 12.42 -24.46
C ASP A 246 -0.41 11.10 -25.19
N SER A 247 0.10 9.95 -24.72
CA SER A 247 -0.19 8.63 -25.26
C SER A 247 -1.42 7.92 -24.66
N ASP A 248 -2.03 8.45 -23.60
CA ASP A 248 -3.29 7.95 -23.00
C ASP A 248 -4.56 8.37 -23.80
#